data_AF-A0A183E6K9-F1
#
_entry.id   AF-A0A183E6K9-F1
#
_cell.length_a   1.000
_cell.length_b   1.000
_cell.length_c   1.000
_cell.angle_alpha   90.00
_cell.angle_beta   90.00
_cell.angle_gamma   90.00
#
_symmetry.space_group_name_H-M   'P 1'
#
loop_
_entity.id
_entity.type
_entity.pdbx_description
1 polymer ?
#
loop_
_entity_poly.entity_id
_entity_poly.type
_entity_poly.pdbx_seq_one_letter_code
_entity_poly.pdbx_strand_id
1 'polypeptide(L)'
;MIKLNIHLKITDYLFVLFMTLELLVKILANGLFFTPKAAVRDFGGLMTIFIYVTSLAFLTCMPRHVEINSFNQLLLIFRAMRPLRIYTLVPHIRRVVVELFRGFREILLVTILLVVIMFIFASVGVQIVGGKLAACNDPDVGARVCLFSSICLFHKRKTYGKFACASYLSE
;
A
#
# COMPACT_ATOMS: atom_id res chain seq x y z
N MET A 1 30.96 0.74 8.39
CA MET A 1 29.66 0.06 8.16
C MET A 1 29.22 -0.82 9.34
N ILE A 2 30.09 -1.64 9.93
CA ILE A 2 29.75 -2.58 11.04
C ILE A 2 29.27 -1.87 12.33
N LYS A 3 29.88 -0.75 12.74
CA LYS A 3 29.46 0.01 13.95
C LYS A 3 28.04 0.59 13.87
N LEU A 4 27.60 1.02 12.68
CA LEU A 4 26.27 1.59 12.49
C LEU A 4 25.16 0.53 12.65
N ASN A 5 25.43 -0.70 12.19
CA ASN A 5 24.49 -1.82 12.31
C ASN A 5 24.31 -2.26 13.77
N ILE A 6 25.39 -2.22 14.58
CA ILE A 6 25.32 -2.59 16.00
C ILE A 6 24.47 -1.56 16.77
N HIS A 7 24.70 -0.27 16.55
CA HIS A 7 23.91 0.79 17.20
C HIS A 7 22.42 0.71 16.83
N LEU A 8 22.10 0.46 15.56
CA LEU A 8 20.71 0.30 15.11
C LEU A 8 20.03 -0.91 15.76
N LYS A 9 20.73 -2.05 15.86
CA LYS A 9 20.20 -3.26 16.50
C LYS A 9 19.94 -3.06 17.99
N ILE A 10 20.86 -2.39 18.70
CA ILE A 10 20.70 -2.08 20.13
C ILE A 10 19.48 -1.18 20.35
N THR A 11 19.34 -0.12 19.55
CA THR A 11 18.21 0.81 19.67
C THR A 11 16.86 0.15 19.36
N ASP A 12 16.77 -0.72 18.34
CA ASP A 12 15.52 -1.44 18.05
C ASP A 12 15.15 -2.42 19.16
N TYR A 13 16.11 -3.15 19.73
CA TYR A 13 15.87 -4.03 20.88
C TYR A 13 15.38 -3.26 22.10
N LEU A 14 16.04 -2.14 22.43
CA LEU A 14 15.68 -1.29 23.56
C LEU A 14 14.29 -0.67 23.37
N PHE A 15 13.94 -0.25 22.14
CA PHE A 15 12.61 0.26 21.81
C PHE A 15 11.52 -0.80 21.98
N VAL A 16 11.75 -2.03 21.50
CA VAL A 16 10.78 -3.12 21.66
C VAL A 16 10.59 -3.46 23.14
N LEU A 17 11.66 -3.47 23.94
CA LEU A 17 11.58 -3.68 25.38
C LEU A 17 10.70 -2.63 26.07
N PHE A 18 10.93 -1.34 25.82
CA PHE A 18 10.08 -0.27 26.36
C PHE A 18 8.61 -0.40 25.92
N MET A 19 8.36 -0.79 24.67
CA MET A 19 7.02 -1.03 24.16
C MET A 19 6.31 -2.20 24.85
N THR A 20 7.04 -3.30 25.10
CA THR A 20 6.50 -4.43 25.86
C THR A 20 6.11 -4.04 27.27
N LEU A 21 6.96 -3.26 27.95
CA LEU A 21 6.70 -2.81 29.31
C LEU A 21 5.51 -1.86 29.39
N GLU A 22 5.40 -0.87 28.49
CA GLU A 22 4.25 0.03 28.48
C GLU A 22 2.94 -0.71 28.21
N LEU A 23 2.94 -1.66 27.26
CA LEU A 23 1.76 -2.47 26.94
C LEU A 23 1.37 -3.37 28.12
N LEU A 24 2.35 -3.99 28.78
CA LEU A 24 2.14 -4.83 29.96
C LEU A 24 1.49 -4.02 31.10
N VAL A 25 2.01 -2.82 31.39
CA VAL A 25 1.44 -1.93 32.40
C VAL A 25 0.00 -1.53 32.05
N LYS A 26 -0.28 -1.21 30.78
CA LYS A 26 -1.64 -0.88 30.32
C LYS A 26 -2.62 -2.05 30.45
N ILE A 27 -2.18 -3.28 30.16
CA ILE A 27 -3.00 -4.49 30.28
C ILE A 27 -3.30 -4.78 31.76
N LEU A 28 -2.31 -4.66 32.63
CA LEU A 28 -2.48 -4.87 34.07
C LEU A 28 -3.38 -3.81 34.71
N ALA A 29 -3.30 -2.55 34.28
CA ALA A 29 -4.09 -1.45 34.84
C ALA A 29 -5.56 -1.44 34.39
N ASN A 30 -5.84 -1.71 33.10
CA ASN A 30 -7.20 -1.60 32.56
C ASN A 30 -7.99 -2.91 32.58
N GLY A 31 -7.33 -4.05 32.81
CA GLY A 31 -7.93 -5.38 32.73
C GLY A 31 -8.19 -5.83 31.30
N LEU A 32 -7.98 -7.12 31.02
CA LEU A 32 -7.96 -7.66 29.65
C LEU A 32 -9.33 -7.63 28.95
N PHE A 33 -10.44 -7.82 29.68
CA PHE A 33 -11.77 -8.00 29.06
C PHE A 33 -12.98 -7.52 29.91
N PHE A 34 -12.88 -7.43 31.24
CA PHE A 34 -14.05 -7.35 32.14
C PHE A 34 -14.39 -5.95 32.71
N THR A 35 -13.81 -4.89 32.14
CA THR A 35 -14.08 -3.49 32.52
C THR A 35 -14.79 -2.77 31.36
N PRO A 36 -15.80 -1.91 31.59
CA PRO A 36 -16.51 -1.16 30.55
C PRO A 36 -15.63 -0.20 29.72
N LYS A 37 -14.36 -0.03 30.09
CA LYS A 37 -13.28 0.67 29.35
C LYS A 37 -12.27 -0.32 28.74
N ALA A 38 -12.76 -1.31 27.99
CA ALA A 38 -11.91 -2.35 27.41
C ALA A 38 -10.95 -1.78 26.34
N ALA A 39 -9.65 -2.02 26.51
CA ALA A 39 -8.57 -1.52 25.65
C ALA A 39 -8.69 -1.92 24.16
N VAL A 40 -9.52 -2.90 23.83
CA VAL A 40 -9.75 -3.41 22.46
C VAL A 40 -10.91 -2.68 21.75
N ARG A 41 -11.73 -1.90 22.47
CA ARG A 41 -12.87 -1.17 21.86
C ARG A 41 -12.44 0.15 21.22
N ASP A 42 -11.26 0.66 21.57
CA ASP A 42 -10.69 1.88 21.03
C ASP A 42 -9.74 1.59 19.87
N PHE A 43 -9.97 2.20 18.71
CA PHE A 43 -9.07 2.13 17.54
C PHE A 43 -7.60 2.42 17.89
N GLY A 44 -7.34 3.29 18.87
CA GLY A 44 -5.98 3.60 19.31
C GLY A 44 -5.28 2.45 20.06
N GLY A 45 -6.02 1.65 20.84
CA GLY A 45 -5.48 0.46 21.49
C GLY A 45 -5.13 -0.63 20.49
N LEU A 46 -6.02 -0.87 19.51
CA LEU A 46 -5.80 -1.84 18.43
C LEU A 46 -4.57 -1.50 17.58
N MET A 47 -4.41 -0.22 17.18
CA MET A 47 -3.24 0.22 16.41
C MET A 47 -1.92 0.03 17.18
N THR A 48 -1.94 0.23 18.50
CA THR A 48 -0.75 0.02 19.35
C THR A 48 -0.38 -1.46 19.45
N ILE A 49 -1.37 -2.34 19.60
CA ILE A 49 -1.16 -3.81 19.58
C ILE A 49 -0.61 -4.25 18.22
N PHE A 50 -1.13 -3.72 17.11
CA PHE A 50 -0.64 -4.02 15.76
C PHE A 50 0.82 -3.61 15.54
N ILE A 51 1.21 -2.41 16.01
CA ILE A 51 2.61 -1.93 15.96
C ILE A 51 3.53 -2.84 16.80
N TYR A 52 3.05 -3.33 17.94
CA TYR A 52 3.81 -4.27 18.77
C TYR A 52 4.02 -5.61 18.07
N VAL A 53 2.96 -6.21 17.50
CA VAL A 53 3.04 -7.48 16.76
C VAL A 53 3.98 -7.37 15.55
N THR A 54 3.89 -6.30 14.77
CA THR A 54 4.79 -6.08 13.62
C THR A 54 6.26 -5.88 14.05
N SER A 55 6.50 -5.24 15.20
CA SER A 55 7.85 -5.08 15.75
C SER A 55 8.43 -6.40 16.29
N LEU A 56 7.59 -7.26 16.88
CA LEU A 56 7.99 -8.59 17.34
C LEU A 56 8.24 -9.53 16.15
N ALA A 57 7.39 -9.49 15.14
CA ALA A 57 7.56 -10.26 13.90
C ALA A 57 8.88 -9.94 13.21
N PHE A 58 9.36 -8.69 13.26
CA PHE A 58 10.67 -8.31 12.74
C PHE A 58 11.84 -8.91 13.52
N LEU A 59 11.72 -9.03 14.85
CA LEU A 59 12.73 -9.69 15.69
C LEU A 59 12.80 -11.20 15.42
N THR A 60 11.65 -11.85 15.24
CA THR A 60 11.58 -13.30 14.98
C THR A 60 11.92 -13.66 13.53
N CYS A 61 11.60 -12.78 12.57
CA CYS A 61 11.85 -12.98 11.15
C CYS A 61 13.21 -12.41 10.71
N MET A 62 14.23 -12.43 11.58
CA MET A 62 15.57 -11.94 11.23
C MET A 62 16.53 -13.10 10.85
N PRO A 63 16.43 -13.73 9.66
CA PRO A 63 17.50 -14.56 9.14
C PRO A 63 18.64 -13.69 8.58
N ARG A 64 19.86 -14.24 8.55
CA ARG A 64 21.10 -13.55 8.16
C ARG A 64 21.17 -13.11 6.68
N HIS A 65 20.19 -13.48 5.85
CA HIS A 65 20.10 -13.12 4.43
C HIS A 65 18.78 -12.41 4.13
N VAL A 66 18.86 -11.21 3.57
CA VAL A 66 17.70 -10.42 3.13
C VAL A 66 17.65 -10.48 1.61
N GLU A 67 16.79 -11.34 1.06
CA GLU A 67 16.48 -11.32 -0.36
C GLU A 67 15.51 -10.19 -0.72
N ILE A 68 15.71 -9.61 -1.90
CA ILE A 68 14.91 -8.54 -2.46
C ILE A 68 13.51 -9.10 -2.78
N ASN A 69 12.43 -8.37 -2.45
CA ASN A 69 11.02 -8.78 -2.55
C ASN A 69 10.47 -9.68 -1.42
N SER A 70 11.17 -9.79 -0.29
CA SER A 70 10.76 -10.60 0.87
C SER A 70 9.91 -9.84 1.92
N PHE A 71 9.27 -10.59 2.83
CA PHE A 71 8.52 -10.12 4.01
C PHE A 71 9.24 -9.01 4.80
N ASN A 72 10.58 -9.02 4.78
CA ASN A 72 11.43 -8.02 5.41
C ASN A 72 11.23 -6.60 4.86
N GLN A 73 10.90 -6.46 3.56
CA GLN A 73 10.59 -5.16 2.96
C GLN A 73 9.24 -4.62 3.43
N LEU A 74 8.25 -5.50 3.60
CA LEU A 74 6.94 -5.13 4.15
C LEU A 74 7.06 -4.67 5.61
N LEU A 75 7.90 -5.34 6.40
CA LEU A 75 8.18 -4.95 7.79
C LEU A 75 8.87 -3.58 7.89
N LEU A 76 9.70 -3.20 6.92
CA LEU A 76 10.27 -1.85 6.83
C LEU A 76 9.19 -0.79 6.58
N ILE A 77 8.21 -1.09 5.73
CA ILE A 77 7.05 -0.21 5.50
C ILE A 77 6.19 -0.11 6.77
N PHE A 78 5.96 -1.22 7.48
CA PHE A 78 5.24 -1.19 8.76
C PHE A 78 5.99 -0.38 9.83
N ARG A 79 7.33 -0.36 9.82
CA ARG A 79 8.11 0.53 10.69
C ARG A 79 7.85 2.01 10.38
N ALA A 80 7.61 2.37 9.12
CA ALA A 80 7.22 3.73 8.74
C ALA A 80 5.86 4.15 9.31
N MET A 81 5.03 3.20 9.78
CA MET A 81 3.78 3.49 10.50
C MET A 81 3.97 3.80 11.99
N ARG A 82 5.17 3.69 12.58
CA ARG A 82 5.41 4.06 14.00
C ARG A 82 4.94 5.48 14.40
N PRO A 83 4.95 6.53 13.55
CA PRO A 83 4.36 7.84 13.86
C PRO A 83 2.89 7.75 14.27
N LEU A 84 2.18 6.71 13.84
CA LEU A 84 0.79 6.43 14.23
C LEU A 84 0.62 6.21 15.74
N ARG A 85 1.69 5.93 16.49
CA ARG A 85 1.63 5.93 17.97
C ARG A 85 1.29 7.30 18.53
N ILE A 86 1.74 8.39 17.90
CA ILE A 86 1.45 9.77 18.36
C ILE A 86 -0.06 10.03 18.38
N TYR A 87 -0.79 9.48 17.42
CA TYR A 87 -2.26 9.54 17.38
C TYR A 87 -2.91 8.92 18.64
N THR A 88 -2.32 7.85 19.18
CA THR A 88 -2.82 7.16 20.36
C THR A 88 -2.41 7.85 21.68
N LEU A 89 -1.27 8.55 21.67
CA LEU A 89 -0.78 9.32 22.82
C LEU A 89 -1.52 10.67 22.97
N VAL A 90 -1.89 11.29 21.85
CA VAL A 90 -2.47 12.63 21.84
C VAL A 90 -3.99 12.54 21.66
N PRO A 91 -4.79 12.74 22.73
CA PRO A 91 -6.25 12.59 22.66
C PRO A 91 -6.92 13.61 21.72
N HIS A 92 -6.26 14.74 21.48
CA HIS A 92 -6.71 15.77 20.54
C HIS A 92 -6.84 15.23 19.10
N ILE A 93 -5.81 14.53 18.60
CA ILE A 93 -5.80 14.00 17.23
C ILE A 93 -6.84 12.88 17.09
N ARG A 94 -7.03 12.08 18.15
CA ARG A 94 -8.06 11.03 18.20
C ARG A 94 -9.47 11.58 17.96
N ARG A 95 -9.81 12.71 18.58
CA ARG A 95 -11.12 13.35 18.40
C ARG A 95 -11.36 13.75 16.95
N VAL A 96 -10.38 14.40 16.32
CA VAL A 96 -10.47 14.84 14.92
C VAL A 96 -10.73 13.67 13.97
N VAL A 97 -10.03 12.55 14.16
CA VAL A 97 -10.23 11.35 13.31
C VAL A 97 -11.60 10.71 13.55
N VAL A 98 -12.11 10.70 14.78
CA VAL A 98 -13.47 10.19 15.05
C VAL A 98 -14.52 11.09 14.38
N GLU A 99 -14.34 12.41 14.40
CA GLU A 99 -15.20 13.37 13.69
C GLU A 99 -15.15 13.16 12.17
N LEU A 100 -13.97 12.91 11.61
CA LEU A 100 -13.80 12.55 10.20
C LEU A 100 -14.55 11.25 9.84
N PHE A 101 -14.36 10.20 10.64
CA PHE A 101 -15.03 8.91 10.40
C PHE A 101 -16.56 9.02 10.55
N ARG A 102 -17.07 9.93 11.38
CA ARG A 102 -18.50 10.19 11.51
C ARG A 102 -19.12 10.69 10.20
N GLY A 103 -18.38 11.48 9.42
CA GLY A 103 -18.79 11.94 8.08
C GLY A 103 -18.53 10.93 6.96
N PHE A 104 -17.80 9.84 7.22
CA PHE A 104 -17.32 8.94 6.18
C PHE A 104 -18.44 8.23 5.43
N ARG A 105 -19.59 7.97 6.06
CA ARG A 105 -20.74 7.34 5.40
C ARG A 105 -21.28 8.17 4.24
N GLU A 106 -21.37 9.49 4.42
CA GLU A 106 -21.84 10.41 3.38
C GLU A 106 -20.80 10.50 2.25
N ILE A 107 -19.52 10.63 2.63
CA ILE A 107 -18.40 10.70 1.67
C ILE A 107 -18.34 9.42 0.83
N LEU A 108 -18.52 8.24 1.44
CA LEU A 108 -18.55 6.97 0.72
C LEU A 108 -19.69 6.91 -0.29
N LEU A 109 -20.87 7.40 0.05
CA LEU A 109 -22.01 7.43 -0.88
C LEU A 109 -21.67 8.26 -2.13
N VAL A 110 -21.11 9.46 -1.95
CA VAL A 110 -20.68 10.33 -3.05
C VAL A 110 -19.53 9.70 -3.85
N THR A 111 -18.60 9.03 -3.16
CA THR A 111 -17.47 8.35 -3.80
C THR A 111 -17.94 7.19 -4.68
N ILE A 112 -18.91 6.39 -4.20
CA ILE A 112 -19.50 5.30 -4.99
C ILE A 112 -20.18 5.86 -6.25
N LEU A 113 -20.94 6.95 -6.12
CA LEU A 113 -21.56 7.62 -7.27
C LEU A 113 -20.50 8.09 -8.28
N LEU A 114 -19.41 8.71 -7.80
CA LEU A 114 -18.31 9.16 -8.66
C LEU A 114 -17.63 7.98 -9.38
N VAL A 115 -17.40 6.87 -8.69
CA VAL A 115 -16.80 5.66 -9.27
C VAL A 115 -17.70 5.06 -10.35
N VAL A 116 -19.02 5.02 -10.15
CA VAL A 116 -19.98 4.55 -11.16
C VAL A 116 -19.94 5.43 -12.40
N ILE A 117 -19.92 6.76 -12.23
CA ILE A 117 -19.82 7.71 -13.34
C ILE A 117 -18.51 7.53 -14.10
N MET A 118 -17.38 7.43 -13.39
CA MET A 118 -16.07 7.15 -13.99
C MET A 118 -16.06 5.82 -14.76
N PHE A 119 -16.71 4.79 -14.24
CA PHE A 119 -16.82 3.50 -14.91
C PHE A 119 -17.60 3.57 -16.23
N ILE A 120 -18.71 4.31 -16.27
CA ILE A 120 -19.49 4.51 -17.50
C ILE A 120 -18.66 5.23 -18.56
N PHE A 121 -17.99 6.33 -18.19
CA PHE A 121 -17.11 7.06 -19.11
C PHE A 121 -15.92 6.22 -19.57
N ALA A 122 -15.32 5.42 -18.69
CA ALA A 122 -14.24 4.51 -19.05
C ALA A 122 -14.71 3.45 -20.06
N SER A 123 -15.89 2.85 -19.85
CA SER A 123 -16.45 1.86 -20.78
C SER A 123 -16.74 2.46 -22.16
N VAL A 124 -17.33 3.66 -22.20
CA VAL A 124 -17.58 4.37 -23.46
C VAL A 124 -16.25 4.77 -24.12
N GLY A 125 -15.27 5.23 -23.34
CA GLY A 125 -13.94 5.58 -23.83
C GLY A 125 -13.20 4.40 -24.46
N VAL A 126 -13.26 3.21 -23.85
CA VAL A 126 -12.67 2.00 -24.43
C VAL A 126 -13.39 1.56 -25.71
N GLN A 127 -14.71 1.73 -25.80
CA GLN A 127 -15.45 1.41 -27.02
C GLN A 127 -15.12 2.35 -28.19
N ILE A 128 -14.88 3.65 -27.91
CA ILE A 128 -14.55 4.64 -28.94
C ILE A 128 -13.06 4.59 -29.33
N VAL A 129 -12.18 4.33 -28.36
CA VAL A 129 -10.73 4.54 -28.48
C VAL A 129 -9.92 3.23 -28.38
N GLY A 130 -10.60 2.09 -28.17
CA GLY A 130 -10.00 0.76 -28.06
C GLY A 130 -9.08 0.44 -29.22
N GLY A 131 -7.78 0.31 -28.92
CA GLY A 131 -6.74 -0.02 -29.91
C GLY A 131 -6.27 1.13 -30.83
N LYS A 132 -6.81 2.35 -30.68
CA LYS A 132 -6.51 3.49 -31.57
C LYS A 132 -5.42 4.44 -31.06
N LEU A 133 -4.99 4.32 -29.80
CA LEU A 133 -3.97 5.18 -29.16
C LEU A 133 -2.53 4.72 -29.31
N ALA A 134 -2.27 3.50 -29.82
CA ALA A 134 -0.91 3.05 -30.06
C ALA A 134 -0.25 3.90 -31.16
N ALA A 135 0.90 4.50 -30.89
CA ALA A 135 1.70 5.25 -31.85
C ALA A 135 3.15 4.73 -31.84
N CYS A 136 3.76 4.60 -33.02
CA CYS A 136 5.20 4.31 -33.13
C CYS A 136 5.98 5.64 -33.07
N ASN A 137 7.15 5.59 -32.44
CA ASN A 137 8.04 6.75 -32.30
C ASN A 137 8.85 7.06 -33.58
N ASP A 138 8.83 6.18 -34.58
CA ASP A 138 9.58 6.31 -35.83
C ASP A 138 8.73 6.96 -36.94
N PRO A 139 9.15 8.10 -37.53
CA PRO A 139 8.37 8.82 -38.55
C PRO A 139 8.32 8.12 -39.92
N ASP A 140 9.16 7.11 -40.13
CA ASP A 140 9.25 6.33 -41.39
C ASP A 140 8.20 5.19 -41.46
N VAL A 141 7.47 4.93 -40.36
CA VAL A 141 6.47 3.85 -40.27
C VAL A 141 5.05 4.43 -40.32
N GLY A 142 4.57 4.78 -41.51
CA GLY A 142 3.25 5.40 -41.71
C GLY A 142 2.06 4.43 -41.84
N ALA A 143 2.30 3.12 -42.04
CA ALA A 143 1.25 2.17 -42.42
C ALA A 143 0.92 1.15 -41.31
N ARG A 144 -0.33 1.20 -40.81
CA ARG A 144 -0.94 0.11 -40.02
C ARG A 144 -1.57 -0.88 -40.98
N VAL A 145 -1.25 -2.17 -40.88
CA VAL A 145 -1.89 -3.23 -41.69
C VAL A 145 -2.86 -3.97 -40.79
N CYS A 146 -4.17 -3.77 -40.99
CA CYS A 146 -5.20 -4.48 -40.24
C CYS A 146 -5.69 -5.69 -41.03
N LEU A 147 -5.42 -6.89 -40.50
CA LEU A 147 -5.82 -8.18 -41.09
C LEU A 147 -7.26 -8.55 -40.71
N PHE A 148 -7.82 -7.95 -39.66
CA PHE A 148 -9.24 -8.05 -39.28
C PHE A 148 -9.72 -6.74 -38.63
N SER A 149 -11.03 -6.51 -38.53
CA SER A 149 -11.63 -5.28 -37.96
C SER A 149 -11.07 -4.89 -36.57
N SER A 150 -10.50 -5.85 -35.84
CA SER A 150 -9.89 -5.68 -34.51
C SER A 150 -8.39 -6.04 -34.43
N ILE A 151 -7.76 -6.51 -35.51
CA ILE A 151 -6.35 -6.94 -35.52
C ILE A 151 -5.57 -6.02 -36.47
N CYS A 152 -4.89 -5.04 -35.88
CA CYS A 152 -3.98 -4.13 -36.58
C CYS A 152 -2.53 -4.45 -36.20
N LEU A 153 -1.77 -4.97 -37.16
CA LEU A 153 -0.34 -5.22 -37.02
C LEU A 153 0.44 -4.10 -37.72
N PHE A 154 1.47 -3.59 -37.05
CA PHE A 154 2.47 -2.73 -37.71
C PHE A 154 3.38 -3.61 -38.57
N HIS A 155 3.19 -3.58 -39.89
CA HIS A 155 3.97 -4.39 -40.82
C HIS A 155 5.20 -3.63 -41.33
N LYS A 156 6.37 -3.84 -40.70
CA LYS A 156 7.69 -3.51 -41.30
C LYS A 156 8.29 -4.81 -41.86
N ARG A 157 8.46 -4.89 -43.18
CA ARG A 157 9.29 -5.92 -43.82
C ARG A 157 10.75 -5.69 -43.36
N LYS A 158 11.37 -6.69 -42.71
CA LYS A 158 12.65 -6.64 -41.95
C LYS A 158 13.87 -6.16 -42.74
N THR A 159 14.74 -5.38 -42.08
CA THR A 159 16.20 -5.64 -42.02
C THR A 159 16.84 -4.94 -40.80
N TYR A 160 17.51 -5.71 -39.93
CA TYR A 160 18.45 -5.32 -38.84
C TYR A 160 18.05 -4.25 -37.78
N GLY A 161 17.97 -4.70 -36.51
CA GLY A 161 18.17 -3.84 -35.33
C GLY A 161 16.92 -3.27 -34.65
N LYS A 162 16.54 -3.88 -33.52
CA LYS A 162 15.66 -3.39 -32.43
C LYS A 162 14.77 -2.15 -32.71
N PHE A 163 13.52 -2.36 -33.11
CA PHE A 163 12.42 -1.42 -32.83
C PHE A 163 11.16 -2.19 -32.45
N ALA A 164 10.75 -2.05 -31.20
CA ALA A 164 9.63 -2.77 -30.58
C ALA A 164 8.34 -1.93 -30.69
N CYS A 165 7.60 -2.07 -31.80
CA CYS A 165 6.18 -1.69 -31.81
C CYS A 165 5.35 -2.94 -31.50
N ALA A 166 5.18 -3.22 -30.20
CA ALA A 166 4.29 -4.28 -29.72
C ALA A 166 2.86 -3.74 -29.65
N SER A 167 1.95 -4.37 -30.38
CA SER A 167 0.50 -4.17 -30.20
C SER A 167 0.02 -5.16 -29.13
N TYR A 168 -0.66 -4.65 -28.11
CA TYR A 168 -1.21 -5.43 -27.01
C TYR A 168 -2.24 -6.46 -27.52
N LEU A 169 -2.00 -7.71 -27.16
CA LEU A 169 -2.99 -8.78 -27.11
C LEU A 169 -4.02 -8.38 -26.03
N SER A 170 -5.30 -8.29 -26.37
CA SER A 170 -6.35 -8.41 -25.38
C SER A 170 -7.13 -9.66 -25.75
N GLU A 171 -7.11 -10.65 -24.87
CA GLU A 171 -8.16 -11.69 -24.82
C GLU A 171 -9.55 -11.04 -24.72
#